data_AF-A0A1V3N5Z8-F1
#
_entry.id   AF-A0A1V3N5Z8-F1
#
_cell.length_a   1.000
_cell.length_b   1.000
_cell.length_c   1.000
_cell.angle_alpha   90.00
_cell.angle_beta   90.00
_cell.angle_gamma   90.00
#
_symmetry.space_group_name_H-M   'P 1'
#
loop_
_entity.id
_entity.type
_entity.pdbx_description
1 polymer ?
#
loop_
_entity_poly.entity_id
_entity_poly.type
_entity_poly.pdbx_seq_one_letter_code
_entity_poly.pdbx_strand_id
1 'polypeptide(L)'
;MGKIKTVLHQMKSIHRALIAICAFILTYLLSPIKTLPLLSLVLSWFGFCVSYILLSWYTFYTMPVSSITKKAQQEDGSRLFVSLFIILVTISCFISVLMIIISSKSKQLDDSYIITICMLAMVASWCLVHTIYTFHYARLYYENGSDGSGLEFPGNDKPDYLDFAYFSFVMGCTFQVSDVGISSKKIRRIVLFHGLLSFTLNTFVVALTINIISGLIN
;
A
#
# COMPACT_ATOMS: atom_id res chain seq x y z
N MET A 1 -10.38 -24.44 10.67
CA MET A 1 -9.87 -23.04 10.64
C MET A 1 -8.42 -22.85 11.09
N GLY A 2 -7.88 -23.66 12.03
CA GLY A 2 -6.51 -23.47 12.55
C GLY A 2 -5.38 -23.54 11.50
N LYS A 3 -5.40 -24.53 10.58
CA LYS A 3 -4.34 -24.70 9.57
C LYS A 3 -4.20 -23.52 8.60
N ILE A 4 -5.31 -22.97 8.11
CA ILE A 4 -5.32 -21.82 7.19
C ILE A 4 -4.73 -20.58 7.88
N LYS A 5 -5.12 -20.34 9.14
CA LYS A 5 -4.59 -19.23 9.95
C LYS A 5 -3.08 -19.35 10.12
N THR A 6 -2.58 -20.54 10.46
CA THR A 6 -1.13 -20.79 10.59
C THR A 6 -0.37 -20.55 9.28
N VAL A 7 -0.91 -20.98 8.14
CA VAL A 7 -0.30 -20.75 6.83
C VAL A 7 -0.22 -19.24 6.52
N LEU A 8 -1.34 -18.53 6.68
CA LEU A 8 -1.39 -17.07 6.45
C LEU A 8 -0.42 -16.32 7.37
N HIS A 9 -0.26 -16.75 8.62
CA HIS A 9 0.70 -16.18 9.56
C HIS A 9 2.16 -16.43 9.17
N GLN A 10 2.47 -17.55 8.54
CA GLN A 10 3.83 -17.87 8.09
C GLN A 10 4.20 -17.19 6.78
N MET A 11 3.23 -16.78 5.96
CA MET A 11 3.48 -16.12 4.67
C MET A 11 4.29 -14.83 4.82
N LYS A 12 5.51 -14.82 4.31
CA LYS A 12 6.31 -13.59 4.15
C LYS A 12 5.72 -12.65 3.09
N SER A 13 6.22 -11.41 3.05
CA SER A 13 5.87 -10.39 2.04
C SER A 13 5.99 -10.89 0.60
N ILE A 14 7.01 -11.71 0.30
CA ILE A 14 7.17 -12.30 -1.04
C ILE A 14 6.05 -13.28 -1.39
N HIS A 15 5.57 -14.08 -0.44
CA HIS A 15 4.47 -15.03 -0.68
C HIS A 15 3.17 -14.27 -0.95
N ARG A 16 2.90 -13.20 -0.18
CA ARG A 16 1.76 -12.31 -0.45
C ARG A 16 1.87 -11.66 -1.83
N ALA A 17 3.07 -11.22 -2.23
CA ALA A 17 3.32 -10.68 -3.56
C ALA A 17 3.09 -11.71 -4.67
N LEU A 18 3.52 -12.96 -4.50
CA LEU A 18 3.28 -14.03 -5.48
C LEU A 18 1.79 -14.33 -5.65
N ILE A 19 1.02 -14.40 -4.56
CA ILE A 19 -0.44 -14.57 -4.65
C ILE A 19 -1.09 -13.35 -5.31
N ALA A 20 -0.62 -12.14 -5.00
CA ALA A 20 -1.09 -10.93 -5.65
C ALA A 20 -0.75 -10.90 -7.15
N ILE A 21 0.40 -11.45 -7.58
CA ILE A 21 0.74 -11.64 -9.00
C ILE A 21 -0.22 -12.62 -9.66
N CYS A 22 -0.59 -13.72 -9.00
CA CYS A 22 -1.61 -14.62 -9.53
C CYS A 22 -2.96 -13.90 -9.68
N ALA A 23 -3.35 -13.07 -8.72
CA ALA A 23 -4.55 -12.24 -8.82
C ALA A 23 -4.47 -11.28 -10.01
N PHE A 24 -3.33 -10.59 -10.19
CA PHE A 24 -3.06 -9.71 -11.34
C PHE A 24 -3.27 -10.44 -12.67
N ILE A 25 -2.63 -11.60 -12.84
CA ILE A 25 -2.71 -12.40 -14.07
C ILE A 25 -4.15 -12.84 -14.31
N LEU A 26 -4.83 -13.32 -13.27
CA LEU A 26 -6.22 -13.77 -13.35
C LEU A 26 -7.15 -12.62 -13.77
N THR A 27 -7.02 -11.44 -13.14
CA THR A 27 -7.81 -10.26 -13.49
C THR A 27 -7.53 -9.78 -14.91
N TYR A 28 -6.29 -9.90 -15.40
CA TYR A 28 -5.94 -9.54 -16.77
C TYR A 28 -6.59 -10.49 -17.79
N LEU A 29 -6.47 -11.80 -17.54
CA LEU A 29 -7.00 -12.84 -18.44
C LEU A 29 -8.54 -12.85 -18.47
N LEU A 30 -9.18 -12.61 -17.33
CA LEU A 30 -10.64 -12.55 -17.20
C LEU A 30 -11.23 -11.18 -17.53
N SER A 31 -10.40 -10.16 -17.81
CA SER A 31 -10.88 -8.82 -18.09
C SER A 31 -11.80 -8.82 -19.32
N PRO A 32 -13.04 -8.31 -19.20
CA PRO A 32 -13.91 -8.14 -20.36
C PRO A 32 -13.41 -7.03 -21.30
N ILE A 33 -12.47 -6.19 -20.85
CA ILE A 33 -12.00 -4.97 -21.51
C ILE A 33 -10.83 -5.29 -22.46
N LYS A 34 -11.07 -6.10 -23.49
CA LYS A 34 -10.00 -6.51 -24.43
C LYS A 34 -9.58 -5.41 -25.40
N THR A 35 -10.44 -4.42 -25.64
CA THR A 35 -10.21 -3.32 -26.59
C THR A 35 -9.28 -2.23 -26.06
N LEU A 36 -9.12 -2.13 -24.74
CA LEU A 36 -8.26 -1.14 -24.07
C LEU A 36 -7.22 -1.87 -23.18
N PRO A 37 -6.08 -2.32 -23.75
CA PRO A 37 -5.11 -3.12 -23.01
C PRO A 37 -4.53 -2.38 -21.80
N LEU A 38 -4.37 -1.06 -21.89
CA LEU A 38 -3.86 -0.24 -20.79
C LEU A 38 -4.85 -0.17 -19.62
N LEU A 39 -6.15 -0.09 -19.89
CA LEU A 39 -7.18 -0.13 -18.85
C LEU A 39 -7.25 -1.51 -18.18
N SER A 40 -7.14 -2.58 -18.96
CA SER A 40 -7.03 -3.94 -18.43
C SER A 40 -5.81 -4.11 -17.52
N LEU A 41 -4.68 -3.45 -17.84
CA LEU A 41 -3.50 -3.43 -16.99
C LEU A 41 -3.76 -2.71 -15.66
N VAL A 42 -4.43 -1.56 -15.68
CA VAL A 42 -4.81 -0.81 -14.47
C VAL A 42 -5.78 -1.62 -13.60
N LEU A 43 -6.79 -2.25 -14.20
CA LEU A 43 -7.70 -3.14 -13.49
C LEU A 43 -6.96 -4.32 -12.84
N SER A 44 -5.96 -4.85 -13.55
CA SER A 44 -5.15 -5.96 -13.02
C SER A 44 -4.26 -5.53 -11.87
N TRP A 45 -3.69 -4.33 -11.96
CA TRP A 45 -2.96 -3.69 -10.87
C TRP A 45 -3.86 -3.45 -9.65
N PHE A 46 -5.11 -3.02 -9.85
CA PHE A 46 -6.07 -2.90 -8.76
C PHE A 46 -6.30 -4.27 -8.07
N GLY A 47 -6.49 -5.34 -8.84
CA GLY A 47 -6.59 -6.71 -8.32
C GLY A 47 -5.37 -7.15 -7.50
N PHE A 48 -4.17 -6.82 -7.99
CA PHE A 48 -2.92 -7.03 -7.25
C PHE A 48 -2.92 -6.30 -5.89
N CYS A 49 -3.24 -5.00 -5.89
CA CYS A 49 -3.25 -4.18 -4.69
C CYS A 49 -4.23 -4.74 -3.65
N VAL A 50 -5.47 -5.00 -4.06
CA VAL A 50 -6.53 -5.52 -3.19
C VAL A 50 -6.13 -6.87 -2.59
N SER A 51 -5.62 -7.79 -3.40
CA SER A 51 -5.16 -9.10 -2.94
C SER A 51 -4.05 -8.98 -1.88
N TYR A 52 -3.03 -8.16 -2.14
CA TYR A 52 -1.93 -7.94 -1.20
C TYR A 52 -2.41 -7.29 0.10
N ILE A 53 -3.26 -6.26 0.01
CA ILE A 53 -3.83 -5.55 1.15
C ILE A 53 -4.64 -6.51 2.01
N LEU A 54 -5.57 -7.26 1.44
CA LEU A 54 -6.43 -8.17 2.20
C LEU A 54 -5.62 -9.24 2.95
N LEU A 55 -4.61 -9.84 2.32
CA LEU A 55 -3.73 -10.81 2.98
C LEU A 55 -2.91 -10.17 4.12
N SER A 56 -2.49 -8.92 3.93
CA SER A 56 -1.72 -8.17 4.92
C SER A 56 -2.57 -7.77 6.12
N TRP A 57 -3.76 -7.23 5.88
CA TRP A 57 -4.69 -6.82 6.94
C TRP A 57 -5.24 -8.02 7.71
N TYR A 58 -5.46 -9.16 7.04
CA TYR A 58 -5.73 -10.41 7.77
C TYR A 58 -4.61 -10.75 8.76
N THR A 59 -3.36 -10.57 8.35
CA THR A 59 -2.19 -10.76 9.22
C THR A 59 -2.21 -9.76 10.38
N PHE A 60 -2.51 -8.49 10.11
CA PHE A 60 -2.55 -7.44 11.14
C PHE A 60 -3.59 -7.71 12.22
N TYR A 61 -4.82 -8.10 11.84
CA TYR A 61 -5.90 -8.33 12.80
C TYR A 61 -5.79 -9.62 13.60
N THR A 62 -5.09 -10.64 13.07
CA THR A 62 -5.19 -11.99 13.63
C THR A 62 -3.91 -12.49 14.30
N MET A 63 -2.79 -11.76 14.14
CA MET A 63 -1.51 -12.17 14.70
C MET A 63 -1.37 -11.74 16.16
N PRO A 64 -1.10 -12.67 17.09
CA PRO A 64 -0.87 -12.31 18.49
C PRO A 64 0.47 -11.58 18.64
N VAL A 65 0.52 -10.60 19.55
CA VAL A 65 1.70 -9.76 19.83
C VAL A 65 2.96 -10.60 20.09
N SER A 66 2.84 -11.72 20.80
CA SER A 66 3.95 -12.64 21.09
C SER A 66 4.63 -13.22 19.85
N SER A 67 3.94 -13.27 18.70
CA SER A 67 4.48 -13.78 17.43
C SER A 67 5.02 -12.69 16.51
N ILE A 68 4.68 -11.42 16.76
CA ILE A 68 5.05 -10.29 15.87
C ILE A 68 6.55 -10.12 15.80
N THR A 69 7.28 -10.20 16.92
CA THR A 69 8.75 -10.09 16.93
C THR A 69 9.39 -11.11 15.97
N LYS A 70 9.04 -12.39 16.11
CA LYS A 70 9.57 -13.46 15.25
C LYS A 70 9.19 -13.23 13.79
N LYS A 71 7.94 -12.80 13.55
CA LYS A 71 7.45 -12.48 12.21
C LYS A 71 8.22 -11.32 11.57
N ALA A 72 8.38 -10.22 12.30
CA ALA A 72 9.06 -9.01 11.84
C ALA A 72 10.53 -9.26 11.47
N GLN A 73 11.22 -10.13 12.22
CA GLN A 73 12.59 -10.54 11.92
C GLN A 73 12.69 -11.44 10.68
N GLN A 74 11.66 -12.25 10.41
CA GLN A 74 11.60 -13.13 9.24
C GLN A 74 11.02 -12.46 7.99
N GLU A 75 10.30 -11.35 8.18
CA GLU A 75 9.63 -10.62 7.10
C GLU A 75 10.64 -9.95 6.20
N ASP A 76 10.56 -10.19 4.89
CA ASP A 76 11.41 -9.53 3.90
C ASP A 76 10.92 -8.11 3.58
N GLY A 77 10.75 -7.29 4.63
CA GLY A 77 10.52 -5.84 4.53
C GLY A 77 11.81 -5.08 4.26
N SER A 78 12.68 -5.59 3.38
CA SER A 78 13.94 -4.93 3.05
C SER A 78 13.68 -3.58 2.37
N ARG A 79 14.61 -2.64 2.49
CA ARG A 79 14.51 -1.34 1.79
C ARG A 79 14.29 -1.53 0.28
N LEU A 80 14.95 -2.54 -0.31
CA LEU A 80 14.79 -2.87 -1.72
C LEU A 80 13.34 -3.28 -2.05
N PHE A 81 12.74 -4.15 -1.23
CA PHE A 81 11.36 -4.58 -1.42
C PHE A 81 10.39 -3.40 -1.39
N VAL A 82 10.53 -2.51 -0.40
CA VAL A 82 9.73 -1.29 -0.29
C VAL A 82 9.93 -0.38 -1.51
N SER A 83 11.18 -0.13 -1.91
CA SER A 83 11.49 0.71 -3.07
C SER A 83 10.90 0.16 -4.38
N LEU A 84 10.94 -1.15 -4.60
CA LEU A 84 10.36 -1.77 -5.80
C LEU A 84 8.86 -1.52 -5.88
N PHE A 85 8.12 -1.69 -4.78
CA PHE A 85 6.68 -1.43 -4.76
C PHE A 85 6.34 0.04 -4.94
N ILE A 86 7.15 0.96 -4.40
CA ILE A 86 6.96 2.40 -4.61
C ILE A 86 7.12 2.75 -6.09
N ILE A 87 8.10 2.16 -6.79
CA ILE A 87 8.29 2.36 -8.23
C ILE A 87 7.06 1.84 -8.99
N LEU A 88 6.59 0.62 -8.69
CA LEU A 88 5.42 0.03 -9.34
C LEU A 88 4.14 0.86 -9.11
N VAL A 89 3.90 1.29 -7.87
CA VAL A 89 2.80 2.20 -7.51
C VAL A 89 2.89 3.49 -8.32
N THR A 90 4.08 4.11 -8.38
CA THR A 90 4.29 5.37 -9.10
C THR A 90 3.97 5.21 -10.58
N ILE A 91 4.49 4.17 -11.24
CA ILE A 91 4.21 3.87 -12.65
C ILE A 91 2.70 3.68 -12.87
N SER A 92 2.05 2.90 -12.00
CA SER A 92 0.61 2.64 -12.12
C SER A 92 -0.23 3.90 -11.96
N CYS A 93 0.11 4.77 -11.00
CA CYS A 93 -0.53 6.06 -10.83
C CYS A 93 -0.37 6.95 -12.07
N PHE A 94 0.83 7.01 -12.67
CA PHE A 94 1.04 7.76 -13.91
C PHE A 94 0.21 7.22 -15.08
N ILE A 95 0.14 5.90 -15.24
CA ILE A 95 -0.70 5.26 -16.26
C ILE A 95 -2.18 5.60 -16.04
N SER A 96 -2.65 5.53 -14.79
CA SER A 96 -4.03 5.85 -14.42
C SER A 96 -4.39 7.31 -14.74
N VAL A 97 -3.50 8.25 -14.40
CA VAL A 97 -3.63 9.67 -14.73
C VAL A 97 -3.69 9.88 -16.25
N LEU A 98 -2.78 9.27 -17.01
CA LEU A 98 -2.74 9.37 -18.46
C LEU A 98 -4.04 8.87 -19.10
N MET A 99 -4.56 7.73 -18.63
CA MET A 99 -5.82 7.16 -19.09
C MET A 99 -7.01 8.10 -18.87
N ILE A 100 -7.09 8.73 -17.70
CA ILE A 100 -8.13 9.70 -17.38
C ILE A 100 -8.07 10.92 -18.33
N ILE A 101 -6.87 11.43 -18.60
CA ILE A 101 -6.68 12.58 -19.50
C ILE A 101 -7.03 12.25 -20.95
N ILE A 102 -6.76 11.02 -21.41
CA ILE A 102 -7.11 10.57 -22.76
C ILE A 102 -8.63 10.39 -22.86
N SER A 103 -9.25 9.76 -21.86
CA SER A 103 -10.69 9.53 -21.79
C SER A 103 -11.47 10.83 -21.90
N SER A 104 -11.11 11.84 -21.09
CA SER A 104 -11.81 13.14 -21.06
C SER A 104 -11.77 13.92 -22.38
N LYS A 105 -10.87 13.57 -23.30
CA LYS A 105 -10.79 14.16 -24.65
C LYS A 105 -11.62 13.40 -25.69
N SER A 106 -12.06 12.17 -25.41
CA SER A 106 -12.76 11.30 -26.36
C SER A 106 -14.25 11.18 -26.01
N LYS A 107 -15.15 11.66 -26.88
CA LYS A 107 -16.62 11.59 -26.67
C LYS A 107 -17.24 10.18 -26.87
N GLN A 108 -16.43 9.13 -27.06
CA GLN A 108 -16.89 7.81 -27.53
C GLN A 108 -16.76 6.68 -26.51
N LEU A 109 -16.00 6.85 -25.44
CA LEU A 109 -15.86 5.84 -24.39
C LEU A 109 -16.82 6.17 -23.25
N ASP A 110 -17.34 5.15 -22.55
CA ASP A 110 -18.08 5.35 -21.31
C ASP A 110 -17.10 5.83 -20.23
N ASP A 111 -16.81 7.14 -20.25
CA ASP A 111 -15.76 7.81 -19.47
C ASP A 111 -15.88 7.50 -17.97
N SER A 112 -17.12 7.29 -17.50
CA SER A 112 -17.43 6.97 -16.11
C SER A 112 -16.69 5.72 -15.62
N TYR A 113 -16.60 4.68 -16.45
CA TYR A 113 -15.99 3.40 -16.08
C TYR A 113 -14.46 3.48 -16.02
N ILE A 114 -13.86 4.18 -16.99
CA ILE A 114 -12.40 4.41 -17.04
C ILE A 114 -11.95 5.20 -15.82
N ILE A 115 -12.65 6.30 -15.52
CA ILE A 115 -12.37 7.16 -14.37
C ILE A 115 -12.49 6.35 -13.08
N THR A 116 -13.56 5.56 -12.93
CA THR A 116 -13.80 4.77 -11.72
C THR A 116 -12.68 3.75 -11.47
N ILE A 117 -12.27 2.97 -12.48
CA ILE A 117 -11.18 1.99 -12.33
C ILE A 117 -9.87 2.69 -11.95
N CYS A 118 -9.53 3.78 -12.63
CA CYS A 118 -8.29 4.50 -12.38
C CYS A 118 -8.27 5.10 -10.96
N MET A 119 -9.37 5.68 -10.51
CA MET A 119 -9.50 6.22 -9.14
C MET A 119 -9.37 5.11 -8.09
N LEU A 120 -10.05 3.97 -8.27
CA LEU A 120 -9.94 2.82 -7.38
C LEU A 120 -8.50 2.26 -7.34
N ALA A 121 -7.84 2.17 -8.49
CA ALA A 121 -6.44 1.75 -8.58
C ALA A 121 -5.51 2.71 -7.83
N MET A 122 -5.71 4.02 -7.94
CA MET A 122 -4.91 5.03 -7.22
C MET A 122 -5.11 4.95 -5.71
N VAL A 123 -6.36 4.84 -5.23
CA VAL A 123 -6.66 4.67 -3.80
C VAL A 123 -6.08 3.36 -3.27
N ALA A 124 -6.23 2.25 -4.01
CA ALA A 124 -5.64 0.97 -3.63
C ALA A 124 -4.11 1.04 -3.59
N SER A 125 -3.49 1.80 -4.49
CA SER A 125 -2.03 2.01 -4.50
C SER A 125 -1.55 2.80 -3.29
N TRP A 126 -2.29 3.84 -2.89
CA TRP A 126 -2.04 4.58 -1.65
C TRP A 126 -2.12 3.65 -0.43
N CYS A 127 -3.20 2.88 -0.31
CA CYS A 127 -3.35 1.89 0.78
C CYS A 127 -2.23 0.84 0.79
N LEU A 128 -1.79 0.40 -0.40
CA LEU A 128 -0.74 -0.60 -0.55
C LEU A 128 0.61 -0.07 -0.01
N VAL A 129 0.97 1.18 -0.32
CA VAL A 129 2.20 1.81 0.19
C VAL A 129 2.21 1.78 1.72
N HIS A 130 1.15 2.27 2.37
CA HIS A 130 1.09 2.33 3.83
C HIS A 130 1.00 0.95 4.49
N THR A 131 0.36 -0.01 3.82
CA THR A 131 0.34 -1.42 4.24
C THR A 131 1.75 -2.03 4.21
N ILE A 132 2.55 -1.75 3.19
CA ILE A 132 3.94 -2.23 3.10
C ILE A 132 4.82 -1.56 4.14
N TYR A 133 4.67 -0.24 4.33
CA TYR A 133 5.39 0.49 5.37
C TYR A 133 5.07 -0.01 6.78
N THR A 134 3.86 -0.52 7.02
CA THR A 134 3.49 -1.16 8.30
C THR A 134 4.43 -2.32 8.65
N PHE A 135 4.63 -3.27 7.71
CA PHE A 135 5.60 -4.35 7.91
C PHE A 135 7.03 -3.83 8.01
N HIS A 136 7.38 -2.79 7.24
CA HIS A 136 8.71 -2.21 7.26
C HIS A 136 9.04 -1.59 8.63
N TYR A 137 8.10 -0.85 9.22
CA TYR A 137 8.27 -0.26 10.56
C TYR A 137 8.32 -1.33 11.64
N ALA A 138 7.47 -2.36 11.59
CA ALA A 138 7.55 -3.49 12.51
C ALA A 138 8.93 -4.17 12.46
N ARG A 139 9.46 -4.39 11.24
CA ARG A 139 10.81 -4.94 11.07
C ARG A 139 11.90 -4.03 11.63
N LEU A 140 11.84 -2.72 11.36
CA LEU A 140 12.82 -1.77 11.88
C LEU A 140 12.79 -1.68 13.40
N TYR A 141 11.59 -1.76 13.99
CA TYR A 141 11.41 -1.73 15.43
C TYR A 141 12.08 -2.94 16.10
N TYR A 142 11.85 -4.15 15.57
CA TYR A 142 12.42 -5.41 16.10
C TYR A 142 13.78 -5.81 15.52
N GLU A 143 14.47 -4.90 14.80
CA GLU A 143 15.74 -5.19 14.12
C GLU A 143 16.88 -5.50 15.11
N ASN A 144 16.90 -4.82 16.27
CA ASN A 144 17.99 -4.91 17.25
C ASN A 144 17.65 -5.74 18.49
N GLY A 145 16.54 -6.48 18.49
CA GLY A 145 16.14 -7.31 19.62
C GLY A 145 14.63 -7.44 19.80
N SER A 146 14.23 -8.33 20.71
CA SER A 146 12.82 -8.63 20.99
C SER A 146 12.08 -7.55 21.76
N ASP A 147 12.80 -6.65 22.40
CA ASP A 147 12.22 -5.55 23.18
C ASP A 147 11.81 -4.38 22.29
N GLY A 148 12.32 -4.34 21.05
CA GLY A 148 12.01 -3.30 20.10
C GLY A 148 12.70 -1.97 20.40
N SER A 149 12.91 -1.13 19.39
CA SER A 149 13.54 0.19 19.57
C SER A 149 13.24 1.15 18.42
N GLY A 150 13.36 2.45 18.69
CA GLY A 150 13.39 3.50 17.67
C GLY A 150 12.05 4.13 17.30
N LEU A 151 10.93 3.50 17.69
CA LEU A 151 9.60 4.09 17.75
C LEU A 151 9.09 4.00 19.19
N GLU A 152 8.50 5.08 19.70
CA GLU A 152 8.05 5.21 21.08
C GLU A 152 6.54 5.33 21.09
N PHE A 153 5.87 4.18 21.23
CA PHE A 153 4.42 4.12 21.32
C PHE A 153 3.96 4.49 22.73
N PRO A 154 2.86 5.26 22.88
CA PRO A 154 2.31 5.60 24.18
C PRO A 154 1.79 4.35 24.90
N GLY A 155 1.80 4.37 26.24
CA GLY A 155 1.21 3.29 27.06
C GLY A 155 2.18 2.18 27.51
N ASN A 156 3.43 2.15 27.04
CA ASN A 156 4.46 1.16 27.41
C ASN A 156 4.11 -0.32 27.13
N ASP A 157 3.04 -0.58 26.38
CA ASP A 157 2.70 -1.92 25.91
C ASP A 157 3.51 -2.31 24.67
N LYS A 158 3.66 -3.61 24.41
CA LYS A 158 4.30 -4.09 23.18
C LYS A 158 3.37 -3.80 21.99
N PRO A 159 3.84 -3.09 20.95
CA PRO A 159 2.99 -2.69 19.85
C PRO A 159 2.52 -3.89 19.03
N ASP A 160 1.25 -3.87 18.66
CA ASP A 160 0.69 -4.81 17.70
C ASP A 160 0.85 -4.31 16.25
N TYR A 161 0.36 -5.06 15.27
CA TYR A 161 0.44 -4.61 13.88
C TYR A 161 -0.46 -3.41 13.56
N LEU A 162 -1.53 -3.19 14.32
CA LEU A 162 -2.41 -2.05 14.17
C LEU A 162 -1.73 -0.77 14.67
N ASP A 163 -0.85 -0.85 15.69
CA ASP A 163 -0.03 0.28 16.11
C ASP A 163 0.95 0.71 15.00
N PHE A 164 1.61 -0.24 14.35
CA PHE A 164 2.45 0.05 13.18
C PHE A 164 1.63 0.55 11.98
N ALA A 165 0.42 0.02 11.79
CA ALA A 165 -0.47 0.47 10.73
C ALA A 165 -0.94 1.89 11.00
N TYR A 166 -1.32 2.20 12.23
CA TYR A 166 -1.64 3.55 12.70
C TYR A 166 -0.50 4.51 12.38
N PHE A 167 0.73 4.20 12.81
CA PHE A 167 1.89 5.02 12.51
C PHE A 167 2.07 5.23 10.99
N SER A 168 1.97 4.17 10.20
CA SER A 168 2.16 4.22 8.75
C SER A 168 1.08 5.00 7.99
N PHE A 169 -0.19 4.77 8.32
CA PHE A 169 -1.33 5.41 7.66
C PHE A 169 -1.50 6.86 8.11
N VAL A 170 -1.25 7.19 9.38
CA VAL A 170 -1.25 8.59 9.83
C VAL A 170 -0.13 9.37 9.16
N MET A 171 1.08 8.81 9.02
CA MET A 171 2.13 9.41 8.16
C MET A 171 1.64 9.64 6.72
N GLY A 172 0.83 8.72 6.18
CA GLY A 172 0.20 8.87 4.86
C GLY A 172 -0.82 10.00 4.76
N CYS A 173 -1.66 10.14 5.78
CA CYS A 173 -2.75 11.11 5.81
C CYS A 173 -2.28 12.53 6.14
N THR A 174 -1.41 12.68 7.14
CA THR A 174 -1.08 13.96 7.77
C THR A 174 0.41 14.30 7.72
N PHE A 175 1.24 13.42 7.18
CA PHE A 175 2.69 13.58 7.08
C PHE A 175 3.43 13.65 8.42
N GLN A 176 2.72 13.46 9.54
CA GLN A 176 3.28 13.40 10.88
C GLN A 176 2.32 12.69 11.84
N VAL A 177 2.88 11.86 12.72
CA VAL A 177 2.17 11.18 13.82
C VAL A 177 2.45 11.93 15.12
N SER A 178 1.40 12.35 15.83
CA SER A 178 1.49 13.27 16.96
C SER A 178 1.98 12.63 18.26
N ASP A 179 1.71 11.35 18.45
CA ASP A 179 1.80 10.63 19.72
C ASP A 179 2.87 9.53 19.73
N VAL A 180 3.45 9.20 18.57
CA VAL A 180 4.53 8.20 18.44
C VAL A 180 5.86 8.91 18.20
N GLY A 181 6.76 8.83 19.19
CA GLY A 181 8.11 9.39 19.10
C GLY A 181 9.04 8.58 18.20
N ILE A 182 10.03 9.23 17.56
CA ILE A 182 11.03 8.55 16.72
C ILE A 182 12.45 8.76 17.27
N SER A 183 12.91 7.88 18.16
CA SER A 183 14.25 7.96 18.76
C SER A 183 15.37 7.53 17.82
N SER A 184 15.11 6.62 16.87
CA SER A 184 16.14 6.12 15.96
C SER A 184 16.45 7.07 14.80
N LYS A 185 17.74 7.45 14.66
CA LYS A 185 18.25 8.21 13.49
C LYS A 185 17.94 7.52 12.16
N LYS A 186 18.00 6.18 12.13
CA LYS A 186 17.73 5.37 10.93
C LYS A 186 16.26 5.46 10.53
N ILE A 187 15.34 5.34 11.50
CA ILE A 187 13.90 5.42 11.26
C ILE A 187 13.51 6.84 10.84
N ARG A 188 14.07 7.90 11.44
CA ARG A 188 13.81 9.29 11.01
C ARG A 188 14.10 9.54 9.53
N ARG A 189 15.19 9.00 8.99
CA ARG A 189 15.52 9.12 7.55
C ARG A 189 14.51 8.40 6.66
N ILE A 190 13.98 7.27 7.11
CA ILE A 190 12.96 6.49 6.40
C ILE A 190 11.61 7.20 6.45
N VAL A 191 11.24 7.75 7.60
CA VAL A 191 10.03 8.55 7.80
C VAL A 191 10.07 9.83 6.96
N LEU A 192 11.23 10.49 6.82
CA LEU A 192 11.38 11.63 5.91
C LEU A 192 11.01 11.25 4.47
N PHE A 193 11.54 10.14 3.97
CA PHE A 193 11.23 9.67 2.63
C PHE A 193 9.76 9.25 2.48
N HIS A 194 9.21 8.54 3.48
CA HIS A 194 7.79 8.15 3.50
C HIS A 194 6.87 9.38 3.52
N GLY A 195 7.20 10.42 4.29
CA GLY A 195 6.45 11.67 4.33
C GLY A 195 6.48 12.42 3.00
N LEU A 196 7.65 12.56 2.37
CA LEU A 196 7.78 13.16 1.02
C LEU A 196 6.99 12.39 -0.04
N LEU A 197 7.04 11.06 0.01
CA LEU A 197 6.27 10.19 -0.87
C LEU A 197 4.76 10.39 -0.66
N SER A 198 4.32 10.39 0.61
CA SER A 198 2.91 10.58 0.97
C SER A 198 2.39 11.93 0.52
N PHE A 199 3.17 12.99 0.73
CA PHE A 199 2.84 14.35 0.27
C PHE A 199 2.66 14.38 -1.25
N THR A 200 3.59 13.77 -1.98
CA THR A 200 3.54 13.70 -3.45
C THR A 200 2.29 12.96 -3.92
N LEU A 201 2.02 11.76 -3.37
CA LEU A 201 0.85 10.95 -3.72
C LEU A 201 -0.46 11.70 -3.43
N ASN A 202 -0.61 12.29 -2.24
CA ASN A 202 -1.82 13.06 -1.88
C ASN A 202 -2.02 14.25 -2.81
N THR A 203 -0.95 15.00 -3.10
CA THR A 203 -1.00 16.16 -3.99
C THR A 203 -1.48 15.77 -5.40
N PHE A 204 -0.92 14.70 -5.96
CA PHE A 204 -1.32 14.22 -7.29
C PHE A 204 -2.77 13.73 -7.32
N VAL A 205 -3.19 12.93 -6.33
CA VAL A 205 -4.56 12.42 -6.25
C VAL A 205 -5.56 13.57 -6.15
N VAL A 206 -5.32 14.55 -5.27
CA VAL A 206 -6.20 15.71 -5.09
C VAL A 206 -6.24 16.57 -6.36
N ALA A 207 -5.09 16.92 -6.93
CA ALA A 207 -5.01 17.73 -8.14
C ALA A 207 -5.75 17.08 -9.32
N LEU A 208 -5.57 15.77 -9.50
CA LEU A 208 -6.27 15.02 -10.55
C LEU A 208 -7.79 15.00 -10.30
N THR A 209 -8.21 14.73 -9.06
CA THR A 209 -9.64 14.69 -8.69
C THR A 209 -10.33 16.02 -9.01
N ILE A 210 -9.70 17.15 -8.65
CA ILE A 210 -10.22 18.48 -8.96
C ILE A 210 -10.33 18.70 -10.47
N ASN A 211 -9.29 18.33 -11.24
CA ASN A 211 -9.30 18.47 -12.69
C ASN A 211 -10.42 17.65 -13.35
N ILE A 212 -10.66 16.42 -12.89
CA ILE A 212 -11.75 15.58 -13.40
C ILE A 212 -13.10 16.21 -13.09
N ILE A 213 -13.34 16.61 -11.84
CA ILE A 213 -14.62 17.21 -11.44
C ILE A 213 -14.87 18.49 -12.23
N SER A 214 -13.85 19.34 -12.38
CA SER A 214 -13.94 20.56 -13.20
C SER A 214 -14.24 20.26 -14.68
N GLY A 215 -13.63 19.20 -15.24
CA GLY A 215 -13.88 18.76 -16.61
C GLY A 215 -15.23 18.08 -16.83
N LEU A 216 -15.87 17.56 -15.78
CA LEU A 216 -17.23 16.97 -15.84
C LEU A 216 -18.35 18.03 -15.70
N ILE A 217 -18.06 19.15 -15.02
CA ILE A 217 -19.03 20.23 -14.78
C ILE A 217 -19.03 21.25 -15.94
N ASN A 218 -17.97 21.31 -16.74
CA ASN A 218 -17.86 22.13 -17.96
C ASN A 218 -18.31 21.38 -19.21
#